data_AF-A0A243GW32-F1
#
_entry.id   AF-A0A243GW32-F1
#
_cell.length_a   1.000
_cell.length_b   1.000
_cell.length_c   1.000
_cell.angle_alpha   90.00
_cell.angle_beta   90.00
_cell.angle_gamma   90.00
#
_symmetry.space_group_name_H-M   'P 1'
#
loop_
_entity.id
_entity.type
_entity.pdbx_description
1 polymer ?
#
loop_
_entity_poly.entity_id
_entity_poly.type
_entity_poly.pdbx_seq_one_letter_code
_entity_poly.pdbx_strand_id
1 'polypeptide(L)' 'MIIFLLIFFFCIIRIWFMCMKKFNEVVANHLRLESVLIPIGDGMTVSKVKK' A
#
# COMPACT_ATOMS: atom_id res chain seq x y z
N MET A 1 -25.65 5.35 -16.19
CA MET A 1 -24.84 4.11 -16.07
C MET A 1 -23.34 4.38 -15.98
N ILE A 2 -22.77 5.19 -16.87
CA ILE A 2 -21.31 5.53 -16.87
C ILE A 2 -20.84 6.24 -15.59
N ILE A 3 -21.59 7.22 -15.08
CA ILE A 3 -21.23 7.97 -13.85
C ILE A 3 -21.13 7.04 -12.64
N PHE A 4 -22.07 6.09 -12.49
CA PHE A 4 -22.04 5.10 -11.42
C PHE A 4 -20.80 4.20 -11.50
N LEU A 5 -20.43 3.77 -12.71
CA LEU A 5 -19.23 2.96 -12.94
C LEU A 5 -17.94 3.73 -12.60
N LEU A 6 -17.87 5.02 -12.95
CA LEU A 6 -16.73 5.88 -12.61
C LEU A 6 -16.60 6.09 -11.09
N ILE A 7 -17.71 6.32 -10.39
CA ILE A 7 -17.73 6.45 -8.93
C ILE A 7 -17.26 5.15 -8.27
N PHE A 8 -17.75 4.01 -8.76
CA PHE A 8 -17.34 2.69 -8.25
C PHE A 8 -15.84 2.46 -8.43
N PHE A 9 -15.30 2.75 -9.63
CA PHE A 9 -13.87 2.64 -9.90
C PHE A 9 -13.02 3.58 -9.04
N PHE A 10 -13.45 4.83 -8.89
CA PHE A 10 -12.75 5.80 -8.04
C PHE A 10 -12.76 5.39 -6.56
N CYS A 11 -13.88 4.83 -6.08
CA CYS A 11 -13.97 4.28 -4.73
C CYS A 11 -12.96 3.15 -4.51
N ILE A 12 -12.81 2.23 -5.47
CA ILE A 12 -11.83 1.14 -5.38
C ILE A 12 -10.41 1.69 -5.29
N ILE A 13 -10.04 2.63 -6.16
CA ILE A 13 -8.70 3.24 -6.14
C ILE A 13 -8.44 3.93 -4.80
N ARG A 14 -9.42 4.69 -4.30
CA ARG A 14 -9.29 5.40 -3.03
C ARG A 14 -9.11 4.44 -1.86
N ILE A 15 -9.88 3.35 -1.82
CA ILE A 15 -9.76 2.32 -0.79
C ILE A 15 -8.39 1.67 -0.84
N TRP A 16 -7.95 1.25 -2.03
CA TRP A 16 -6.63 0.66 -2.23
C TRP A 16 -5.51 1.59 -1.74
N PHE A 17 -5.57 2.89 -2.10
CA PHE A 17 -4.60 3.88 -1.64
C PHE A 17 -4.54 4.00 -0.11
N MET A 18 -5.71 4.03 0.57
CA MET A 18 -5.75 4.08 2.03
C MET A 18 -5.16 2.82 2.67
N CYS A 19 -5.45 1.64 2.12
CA CYS A 19 -4.89 0.38 2.58
C CYS A 19 -3.36 0.35 2.41
N MET A 20 -2.84 0.73 1.25
CA MET A 20 -1.39 0.73 0.98
C MET A 20 -0.63 1.75 1.84
N LYS A 21 -1.22 2.93 2.05
CA LYS A 21 -0.66 3.91 2.99
C LYS A 21 -0.56 3.34 4.39
N LYS A 22 -1.63 2.71 4.89
CA LYS A 22 -1.63 2.13 6.23
C LYS A 22 -0.66 0.96 6.36
N PHE A 23 -0.57 0.13 5.33
CA PHE A 23 0.40 -0.95 5.26
C PHE A 23 1.83 -0.44 5.38
N ASN A 24 2.21 0.60 4.61
CA ASN A 24 3.54 1.18 4.66
C ASN A 24 3.87 1.75 6.06
N GLU A 25 2.92 2.43 6.71
CA GLU A 25 3.08 2.90 8.10
C GLU A 25 3.31 1.74 9.08
N VAL A 26 2.56 0.64 8.95
CA VAL A 26 2.67 -0.51 9.86
C VAL A 26 4.02 -1.21 9.69
N VAL A 27 4.43 -1.49 8.46
CA VAL A 27 5.67 -2.21 8.17
C VAL A 27 6.89 -1.37 8.58
N ALA A 28 6.89 -0.06 8.31
CA ALA A 28 7.98 0.83 8.72
C ALA A 28 8.20 0.91 10.24
N ASN A 29 7.13 0.77 11.02
CA ASN A 29 7.19 0.83 12.49
C ASN A 29 7.25 -0.55 13.16
N HIS A 30 7.26 -1.64 12.39
CA HIS A 30 7.15 -2.98 12.96
C HIS A 30 8.47 -3.42 13.60
N LEU A 31 8.47 -3.62 14.92
CA LEU A 31 9.67 -3.90 15.73
C LEU A 31 10.53 -5.06 15.22
N ARG A 32 9.90 -6.12 14.69
CA ARG A 32 10.56 -7.34 14.22
C ARG A 32 10.97 -7.32 12.75
N LEU A 33 10.67 -6.24 12.03
CA LEU A 33 10.97 -6.13 10.60
C LEU A 33 12.00 -5.02 10.35
N GLU A 34 12.85 -5.25 9.36
CA GLU A 34 13.59 -4.20 8.67
C GLU A 34 13.01 -4.12 7.26
N SER A 35 12.40 -2.99 6.94
CA SER A 35 11.70 -2.79 5.68
C SER A 35 12.28 -1.63 4.89
N VAL A 36 12.42 -1.82 3.59
CA VAL A 36 12.86 -0.79 2.64
C VAL A 36 11.85 -0.69 1.51
N LEU A 37 11.41 0.53 1.21
CA LEU A 37 10.62 0.83 0.03
C LEU A 37 11.56 1.09 -1.14
N ILE A 38 11.45 0.29 -2.19
CA ILE A 38 12.27 0.38 -3.39
C ILE A 38 11.39 0.91 -4.53
N PRO A 39 11.75 2.01 -5.21
CA PRO A 39 10.94 2.63 -6.27
C PRO A 39 11.10 1.89 -7.60
N ILE A 40 10.74 0.60 -7.64
CA ILE A 40 10.70 -0.23 -8.84
C ILE A 40 9.24 -0.56 -9.16
N GLY A 41 8.83 -0.35 -10.42
CA GLY A 41 7.45 -0.54 -10.86
C GLY A 41 6.50 0.41 -10.15
N ASP A 42 5.40 -0.12 -9.61
CA ASP A 42 4.42 0.62 -8.78
C ASP A 42 4.91 0.85 -7.33
N GLY A 43 6.18 0.51 -7.04
CA GLY A 43 6.77 0.51 -5.72
C GLY A 43 6.78 -0.90 -5.11
N MET A 44 7.93 -1.31 -4.56
CA MET A 44 8.11 -2.62 -3.96
C MET A 44 8.67 -2.48 -2.54
N THR A 45 7.91 -2.96 -1.55
CA THR A 45 8.36 -3.00 -0.15
C THR A 45 9.03 -4.33 0.12
N VAL A 46 10.34 -4.33 0.38
CA VAL A 46 11.09 -5.52 0.78
C VAL A 46 11.26 -5.49 2.29
N SER A 47 10.86 -6.57 2.97
CA SER A 47 10.95 -6.69 4.42
C SER A 47 11.73 -7.93 4.83
N LYS A 48 12.63 -7.78 5.78
CA LYS A 48 13.40 -8.86 6.39
C LYS A 48 13.03 -9.01 7.86
N VAL A 49 12.84 -10.24 8.32
CA VAL A 49 12.60 -10.53 9.73
C VAL A 49 13.92 -10.44 10.49
N LYS A 50 13.93 -9.62 11.55
CA LYS A 50 15.03 -9.57 12.52
C LYS A 50 15.04 -10.88 13.31
N LYS A 51 16.22 -11.48 13.46
CA LYS A 51 16.43 -12.63 14.37
C LYS A 51 16.37 -12.17 15.82
#